data_AF-A0A965CZQ4-F1
#
_entry.id   AF-A0A965CZQ4-F1
#
_cell.length_a   1.000
_cell.length_b   1.000
_cell.length_c   1.000
_cell.angle_alpha   90.00
_cell.angle_beta   90.00
_cell.angle_gamma   90.00
#
_symmetry.space_group_name_H-M   'P 1'
#
loop_
_entity.id
_entity.type
_entity.pdbx_description
1 polymer ?
#
loop_
_entity_poly.entity_id
_entity_poly.type
_entity_poly.pdbx_seq_one_letter_code
_entity_poly.pdbx_strand_id
1 'polypeptide(L)' 'RVMNGGLTTLLVFELAREHAKTPLKFISSRNVRPMFVNRPISVCGEPSADGKSAKLWTQDDQGALSLTATAEFQ' A
#
# COMPACT_ATOMS: atom_id res chain seq x y z
N ARG A 1 -16.03 13.84 -2.38
CA ARG A 1 -14.75 14.33 -1.82
C ARG A 1 -13.65 13.34 -2.19
N VAL A 2 -12.49 13.82 -2.64
CA VAL A 2 -11.32 12.99 -2.94
C VAL A 2 -10.68 12.54 -1.62
N MET A 3 -10.28 11.27 -1.55
CA MET A 3 -9.54 10.72 -0.42
C MET A 3 -8.11 11.28 -0.41
N ASN A 4 -7.56 11.54 0.78
CA ASN A 4 -6.19 12.00 0.92
C ASN A 4 -5.19 10.91 0.48
N GLY A 5 -4.32 11.21 -0.48
CA GLY A 5 -3.31 10.25 -0.97
C GLY A 5 -2.25 9.87 0.07
N GLY A 6 -1.94 10.77 1.02
CA GLY A 6 -1.04 10.47 2.14
C GLY A 6 -1.61 9.43 3.10
N LEU A 7 -2.93 9.46 3.35
CA LEU A 7 -3.61 8.42 4.13
C LEU A 7 -3.46 7.05 3.48
N THR A 8 -3.57 6.96 2.16
CA THR A 8 -3.43 5.68 1.45
C THR A 8 -1.99 5.17 1.45
N THR A 9 -1.00 6.07 1.43
CA THR A 9 0.41 5.72 1.67
C THR A 9 0.62 5.18 3.09
N LEU A 10 -0.01 5.78 4.10
CA LEU A 10 0.07 5.28 5.48
C LEU A 10 -0.58 3.90 5.63
N LEU A 11 -1.71 3.64 4.97
CA LEU A 11 -2.37 2.33 5.03
C LEU A 11 -1.51 1.20 4.45
N VAL A 12 -0.84 1.42 3.30
CA VAL A 12 0.08 0.40 2.75
C VAL A 12 1.35 0.24 3.59
N PHE A 13 1.82 1.33 4.22
CA PHE A 13 2.93 1.28 5.18
C PHE A 13 2.56 0.41 6.40
N GLU A 14 1.37 0.62 6.96
CA GLU A 14 0.88 -0.14 8.11
C GLU A 14 0.69 -1.62 7.76
N LEU A 15 0.14 -1.93 6.60
CA LEU A 15 0.04 -3.32 6.12
C LEU A 15 1.41 -3.98 6.03
N ALA A 16 2.40 -3.30 5.46
CA ALA A 16 3.76 -3.83 5.37
C ALA A 16 4.36 -4.06 6.76
N ARG A 17 4.18 -3.11 7.68
CA ARG A 17 4.68 -3.19 9.06
C ARG A 17 4.03 -4.32 9.86
N GLU A 18 2.74 -4.56 9.68
CA GLU A 18 1.98 -5.59 10.39
C GLU A 18 2.44 -7.01 10.01
N HIS A 19 2.83 -7.22 8.76
CA HIS A 19 3.21 -8.54 8.25
C HIS A 19 4.73 -8.79 8.14
N ALA A 20 5.56 -7.76 8.33
CA ALA A 20 7.01 -7.89 8.23
C ALA A 20 7.61 -8.56 9.48
N LYS A 21 8.63 -9.40 9.27
CA LYS A 21 9.42 -10.01 10.37
C LYS A 21 10.50 -9.07 10.91
N THR A 22 10.94 -8.12 10.09
CA THR A 22 11.98 -7.15 10.42
C THR A 22 11.47 -5.74 10.13
N PRO A 23 12.07 -4.71 10.75
CA PRO A 23 11.65 -3.34 10.53
C PRO A 23 11.71 -2.93 9.05
N LEU A 24 10.80 -2.06 8.66
CA LEU A 24 10.82 -1.43 7.35
C LEU A 24 12.06 -0.52 7.24
N LYS A 25 12.86 -0.74 6.20
CA LYS A 25 14.03 0.08 5.86
C LYS A 25 13.67 1.22 4.92
N PHE A 26 12.83 0.94 3.93
CA PHE A 26 12.45 1.91 2.90
C PHE A 26 11.05 1.60 2.35
N ILE A 27 10.32 2.64 1.97
CA ILE A 27 9.08 2.52 1.21
C ILE A 27 9.01 3.64 0.17
N SER A 28 8.54 3.28 -1.02
CA SER A 28 8.23 4.22 -2.10
C SER A 28 6.81 3.98 -2.56
N SER A 29 6.03 5.04 -2.73
CA SER A 29 4.64 4.94 -3.18
C SER A 29 4.33 5.95 -4.29
N ARG A 30 3.38 5.59 -5.15
CA ARG A 30 2.89 6.43 -6.25
C ARG A 30 1.37 6.33 -6.32
N ASN A 31 0.71 7.49 -6.27
CA ASN A 31 -0.71 7.59 -6.57
C ASN A 31 -0.91 7.45 -8.09
N VAL A 32 -1.83 6.58 -8.50
CA VAL A 32 -2.13 6.27 -9.91
C VAL A 32 -3.51 6.81 -10.30
N ARG A 33 -4.49 6.71 -9.40
CA ARG A 33 -5.88 7.14 -9.63
C ARG A 33 -6.47 7.71 -8.33
N PRO A 34 -7.31 8.76 -8.41
CA PRO A 34 -8.00 9.28 -7.23
C PRO A 34 -9.03 8.28 -6.68
N MET A 35 -9.04 8.11 -5.37
CA MET A 35 -10.10 7.43 -4.62
C MET A 35 -11.04 8.44 -3.97
N PHE A 36 -12.22 8.01 -3.55
CA PHE A 36 -13.27 8.88 -3.01
C PHE A 36 -13.69 8.45 -1.60
N VAL A 37 -13.97 9.44 -0.76
CA VAL A 37 -14.43 9.23 0.62
C VAL A 37 -15.77 8.48 0.63
N ASN A 38 -16.00 7.66 1.67
CA ASN A 38 -17.18 6.81 1.87
C ASN A 38 -17.35 5.73 0.79
N ARG A 39 -16.25 5.22 0.26
CA ARG A 39 -16.22 4.04 -0.59
C ARG A 39 -15.24 3.03 -0.01
N PRO A 40 -15.53 1.72 -0.08
CA PRO A 40 -14.59 0.72 0.34
C PRO A 40 -13.33 0.79 -0.54
N ILE A 41 -12.20 0.46 0.06
CA ILE A 41 -10.93 0.27 -0.63
C ILE A 41 -10.34 -1.05 -0.19
N SER A 42 -9.57 -1.67 -1.07
CA SER A 42 -8.73 -2.82 -0.71
C SER A 42 -7.30 -2.37 -0.56
N VAL A 43 -6.63 -2.79 0.50
CA VAL A 43 -5.18 -2.59 0.72
C VAL A 43 -4.55 -3.97 0.62
N CYS A 44 -3.61 -4.13 -0.30
CA CYS A 44 -3.09 -5.43 -0.70
C CYS A 44 -1.56 -5.45 -0.67
N GLY A 45 -1.00 -6.63 -0.47
CA GLY A 45 0.44 -6.84 -0.45
C GLY A 45 0.84 -8.23 -0.90
N GLU A 46 2.01 -8.32 -1.52
CA GLU A 46 2.67 -9.55 -1.94
C GLU A 46 4.13 -9.50 -1.49
N PRO A 47 4.51 -10.23 -0.41
CA PRO A 47 5.90 -10.30 0.03
C PRO A 47 6.75 -11.10 -0.97
N SER A 48 8.03 -10.75 -1.10
CA SER A 48 8.99 -11.54 -1.87
C SER A 48 9.27 -12.88 -1.20
N ALA A 49 9.71 -13.87 -1.99
CA ALA A 49 10.01 -15.21 -1.50
C ALA A 49 11.09 -15.25 -0.39
N ASP A 50 12.02 -14.30 -0.41
CA ASP A 50 13.07 -14.14 0.60
C ASP A 50 12.64 -13.27 1.80
N GLY A 51 11.43 -12.69 1.76
CA GLY A 51 10.90 -11.82 2.80
C GLY A 51 11.61 -10.48 2.95
N LYS A 52 12.49 -10.08 2.03
CA LYS A 52 13.26 -8.83 2.10
C LYS A 52 12.55 -7.62 1.47
N SER A 53 11.49 -7.86 0.72
CA SER A 53 10.70 -6.82 0.08
C SER A 53 9.23 -7.20 -0.02
N ALA A 54 8.38 -6.22 -0.33
CA ALA A 54 6.99 -6.49 -0.70
C ALA A 54 6.52 -5.51 -1.78
N LYS A 55 5.69 -6.01 -2.70
CA LYS A 55 4.85 -5.17 -3.56
C LYS A 55 3.57 -4.89 -2.80
N LEU A 56 3.10 -3.64 -2.84
CA LEU A 56 1.91 -3.19 -2.15
C LEU A 56 1.06 -2.38 -3.12
N TRP A 57 -0.25 -2.44 -2.97
CA TRP A 57 -1.16 -1.63 -3.78
C TRP A 57 -2.49 -1.39 -3.08
N THR A 58 -3.23 -0.42 -3.61
CA THR A 58 -4.65 -0.24 -3.25
C THR A 58 -5.54 -0.34 -4.47
N GLN A 59 -6.77 -0.80 -4.25
CA GLN A 59 -7.83 -0.82 -5.25
C GLN A 59 -9.04 -0.02 -4.77
N ASP A 60 -9.70 0.69 -5.68
CA ASP A 60 -10.96 1.38 -5.40
C ASP A 60 -12.13 0.38 -5.30
N ASP A 61 -13.34 0.91 -5.10
CA ASP A 61 -14.58 0.14 -4.95
C ASP A 61 -14.96 -0.68 -6.20
N GLN A 62 -14.27 -0.46 -7.32
CA GLN A 62 -14.44 -1.17 -8.58
C GLN A 62 -13.26 -2.11 -8.88
N GLY A 63 -12.32 -2.27 -7.94
CA GLY A 63 -11.12 -3.08 -8.12
C GLY A 63 -10.01 -2.40 -8.93
N ALA A 64 -10.14 -1.10 -9.26
CA ALA A 64 -9.15 -0.41 -10.07
C ALA A 64 -7.93 0.02 -9.24
N LEU A 65 -6.73 -0.23 -9.77
CA LEU A 65 -5.47 0.14 -9.14
C LEU A 65 -5.40 1.66 -8.89
N SER A 66 -5.22 2.03 -7.63
CA SER A 66 -5.28 3.43 -7.18
C SER A 66 -3.97 3.95 -6.61
N LEU A 67 -3.19 3.10 -5.94
CA LEU A 67 -1.83 3.39 -5.49
C LEU A 67 -0.97 2.15 -5.65
N THR A 68 0.30 2.34 -6.01
CA THR A 68 1.34 1.30 -5.96
C THR A 68 2.41 1.70 -4.96
N ALA A 69 2.99 0.71 -4.28
CA ALA A 69 4.15 0.93 -3.44
C ALA A 69 5.08 -0.30 -3.41
N THR A 70 6.34 -0.06 -3.08
CA THR A 70 7.35 -1.08 -2.82
C THR A 70 7.94 -0.84 -1.45
N ALA A 71 8.07 -1.90 -0.65
CA ALA A 71 8.68 -1.89 0.66
C ALA A 71 9.96 -2.73 0.67
N GLU A 72 10.96 -2.29 1.43
CA GLU A 72 12.19 -3.03 1.74
C GLU A 72 12.29 -3.20 3.26
N PHE A 73 12.70 -4.39 3.70
CA PHE A 73 12.85 -4.76 5.11
C PHE A 73 14.33 -4.94 5.47
N GLN A 74 14.65 -4.86 6.76
CA GLN A 74 16.01 -5.08 7.29
C GLN A 74 16.44 -6.55 7.21
#